data_AF-A0A537NAB2-F1
#
_entry.id   AF-A0A537NAB2-F1
#
_cell.length_a   1.000
_cell.length_b   1.000
_cell.length_c   1.000
_cell.angle_alpha   90.00
_cell.angle_beta   90.00
_cell.angle_gamma   90.00
#
_symmetry.space_group_name_H-M   'P 1'
#
loop_
_entity.id
_entity.type
_entity.pdbx_description
1 polymer ?
#
loop_
_entity_poly.entity_id
_entity_poly.type
_entity_poly.pdbx_seq_one_letter_code
_entity_poly.pdbx_strand_id
1 'polypeptide(L)' 'MAENATRRDTTALQALATGGTVVVASTGNGAFEQVLLDGRHTLIGDEPKAVGGGDAGPGPYELLLMSLGSCTSMTVHM' A
#
# COMPACT_ATOMS: atom_id res chain seq x y z
N MET A 1 -26.98 -17.02 2.15
CA MET A 1 -26.48 -15.87 1.37
C MET A 1 -25.63 -15.04 2.33
N ALA A 2 -24.34 -15.35 2.41
CA ALA A 2 -23.44 -14.87 3.46
C ALA A 2 -22.67 -13.63 2.94
N GLU A 3 -23.17 -12.46 3.29
CA GLU A 3 -22.56 -11.16 3.00
C GLU A 3 -21.72 -10.74 4.21
N ASN A 4 -20.54 -11.36 4.42
CA ASN A 4 -19.58 -10.86 5.41
C ASN A 4 -18.15 -11.38 5.18
N ALA A 5 -17.59 -11.12 4.01
CA ALA A 5 -16.14 -11.04 3.89
C ALA A 5 -15.77 -9.60 4.31
N THR A 6 -15.37 -9.43 5.57
CA THR A 6 -14.93 -8.16 6.16
C THR A 6 -14.03 -7.38 5.21
N ARG A 7 -14.59 -6.42 4.46
CA ARG A 7 -13.79 -5.36 3.85
C ARG A 7 -13.10 -4.68 5.02
N ARG A 8 -11.77 -4.76 5.07
CA ARG A 8 -11.01 -4.11 6.14
C ARG A 8 -11.28 -2.62 6.03
N ASP A 9 -11.81 -2.02 7.09
CA ASP A 9 -12.04 -0.59 7.15
C ASP A 9 -10.68 0.12 7.14
N THR A 10 -10.34 0.71 6.00
CA THR A 10 -9.07 1.41 5.78
C THR A 10 -8.96 2.63 6.68
N THR A 11 -10.08 3.22 7.12
CA THR A 11 -10.09 4.35 8.07
C THR A 11 -9.63 3.88 9.45
N ALA A 12 -10.16 2.76 9.92
CA ALA A 12 -9.75 2.16 11.19
C ALA A 12 -8.28 1.72 11.15
N LEU A 13 -7.82 1.14 10.04
CA LEU A 13 -6.41 0.78 9.85
C LEU A 13 -5.49 2.00 9.81
N GLN A 14 -5.96 3.13 9.25
CA GLN A 14 -5.17 4.35 9.18
C GLN A 14 -4.90 4.92 10.57
N ALA A 15 -5.89 4.85 11.47
CA ALA A 15 -5.72 5.29 12.85
C ALA A 15 -4.67 4.47 13.64
N LEU A 16 -4.33 3.26 13.18
CA LEU A 16 -3.28 2.42 13.80
C LEU A 16 -1.87 2.84 13.38
N ALA A 17 -1.71 3.50 12.23
CA ALA A 17 -0.44 4.03 11.77
C ALA A 17 -0.14 5.33 12.52
N THR A 18 0.50 5.18 13.69
CA THR A 18 0.91 6.30 14.55
C THR A 18 2.33 6.76 14.21
N GLY A 19 2.76 7.90 14.75
CA GLY A 19 3.99 8.60 14.36
C GLY A 19 5.21 7.70 14.15
N GLY A 20 5.68 7.63 12.89
CA GLY A 20 6.84 6.85 12.48
C GLY A 20 6.57 5.39 12.12
N THR A 21 5.31 4.95 12.13
CA THR A 21 4.92 3.59 11.73
C THR A 21 4.11 3.58 10.44
N VAL A 22 4.14 2.44 9.75
CA VAL A 22 3.32 2.16 8.58
C VAL A 22 2.49 0.90 8.81
N VAL A 23 1.27 0.89 8.31
CA VAL A 23 0.39 -0.27 8.30
C VAL A 23 0.23 -0.73 6.85
N VAL A 24 0.45 -2.03 6.63
CA VAL A 24 0.24 -2.67 5.31
C VAL A 24 -0.73 -3.82 5.50
N ALA A 25 -1.80 -3.85 4.70
CA ALA A 25 -2.83 -4.87 4.79
C ALA A 25 -3.37 -5.23 3.41
N SER A 26 -3.80 -6.48 3.23
CA SER A 26 -4.55 -6.88 2.03
C SER A 26 -5.93 -6.21 2.02
N THR A 27 -6.36 -5.75 0.85
CA THR A 27 -7.66 -5.11 0.67
C THR A 27 -8.78 -6.12 0.45
N GLY A 28 -8.43 -7.34 0.01
CA GLY A 28 -9.37 -8.36 -0.42
C GLY A 28 -9.95 -8.15 -1.83
N ASN A 29 -9.58 -7.09 -2.55
CA ASN A 29 -10.04 -6.86 -3.93
C ASN A 29 -9.23 -7.67 -4.97
N GLY A 30 -8.10 -8.24 -4.57
CA GLY A 30 -7.22 -9.04 -5.43
C GLY A 30 -6.29 -9.92 -4.60
N ALA A 31 -5.61 -10.86 -5.25
CA ALA A 31 -4.70 -11.79 -4.58
C ALA A 31 -3.49 -11.09 -3.95
N PHE A 32 -3.04 -9.99 -4.57
CA PHE A 32 -1.85 -9.25 -4.18
C PHE A 32 -2.10 -7.76 -3.92
N GLU A 33 -3.36 -7.30 -3.97
CA GLU A 33 -3.67 -5.89 -3.70
C GLU A 33 -3.50 -5.58 -2.21
N GLN A 34 -2.64 -4.61 -1.94
CA GLN A 34 -2.29 -4.10 -0.62
C GLN A 34 -2.67 -2.62 -0.49
N VAL A 35 -3.16 -2.24 0.68
CA VAL A 35 -3.21 -0.85 1.12
C VAL A 35 -2.02 -0.55 2.03
N LEU A 36 -1.38 0.59 1.83
CA LEU A 36 -0.26 1.10 2.62
C LEU A 36 -0.68 2.43 3.24
N LEU A 37 -0.44 2.55 4.54
CA LEU A 37 -1.01 3.58 5.42
C LEU A 37 0.08 4.13 6.32
N ASP A 38 0.25 5.46 6.38
CA ASP A 38 1.26 6.13 7.23
C ASP A 38 0.63 7.03 8.32
N GLY A 39 -0.69 6.93 8.50
CA GLY A 39 -1.47 7.75 9.43
C GLY A 39 -2.05 9.02 8.78
N ARG A 40 -1.61 9.37 7.57
CA ARG A 40 -2.14 10.52 6.81
C ARG A 40 -2.49 10.16 5.36
N HIS A 41 -1.61 9.45 4.69
CA HIS A 41 -1.70 9.09 3.28
C HIS A 41 -2.12 7.63 3.13
N THR A 42 -2.73 7.36 1.98
CA THR A 42 -3.14 6.03 1.56
C THR A 42 -2.54 5.76 0.19
N LEU A 43 -1.78 4.68 0.07
CA LEU A 43 -1.24 4.19 -1.18
C LEU A 43 -1.75 2.77 -1.44
N ILE A 44 -1.80 2.39 -2.71
CA ILE A 44 -2.10 1.02 -3.15
C ILE A 44 -0.83 0.43 -3.76
N GLY A 45 -0.53 -0.82 -3.40
CA GLY A 45 0.47 -1.64 -4.07
C GLY A 45 -0.19 -2.90 -4.58
N ASP A 46 0.20 -3.35 -5.77
CA ASP A 46 -0.32 -4.57 -6.35
C ASP A 46 0.67 -5.10 -7.40
N GLU A 47 0.65 -6.41 -7.62
CA GLU A 47 1.46 -7.02 -8.66
C GLU A 47 0.80 -6.84 -10.04
N PRO A 48 1.56 -6.85 -11.14
CA PRO A 48 0.98 -6.78 -12.47
C PRO A 48 0.22 -8.07 -12.81
N LYS A 49 -0.72 -7.96 -13.75
CA LYS A 49 -1.52 -9.11 -14.23
C LYS A 49 -0.68 -10.29 -14.72
N ALA A 50 0.50 -10.03 -15.28
CA ALA A 50 1.40 -11.04 -15.82
C ALA A 50 1.90 -12.04 -14.77
N VAL A 51 1.92 -11.67 -13.48
CA VAL A 51 2.32 -12.55 -12.37
C VAL A 51 1.16 -12.85 -11.42
N GLY A 52 -0.09 -12.59 -11.85
CA GLY A 52 -1.30 -12.94 -11.12
C GLY A 52 -1.87 -11.86 -10.20
N GLY A 53 -1.37 -10.62 -10.28
CA GLY A 53 -1.94 -9.47 -9.57
C GLY A 53 -3.02 -8.72 -10.36
N GLY A 54 -3.54 -7.65 -9.75
CA GLY A 54 -4.63 -6.84 -10.30
C GLY A 54 -4.16 -5.59 -11.06
N ASP A 55 -2.88 -5.24 -10.99
CA ASP A 55 -2.32 -4.01 -11.55
C ASP A 55 -3.01 -2.73 -11.02
N ALA A 56 -3.46 -2.75 -9.75
CA ALA A 56 -4.15 -1.64 -9.10
C ALA A 56 -3.20 -0.53 -8.59
N GLY A 57 -1.90 -0.80 -8.52
CA GLY A 57 -0.85 0.11 -8.07
C GLY A 57 0.53 -0.45 -8.41
N PRO A 58 1.62 0.26 -8.04
CA PRO A 58 2.97 -0.23 -8.28
C PRO A 58 3.23 -1.51 -7.47
N GLY A 59 4.05 -2.40 -8.02
CA GLY A 59 4.51 -3.59 -7.33
C GLY A 59 5.45 -3.26 -6.16
N PRO A 60 5.76 -4.25 -5.30
CA PRO A 60 6.66 -4.06 -4.16
C PRO A 60 8.05 -3.56 -4.56
N TYR A 61 8.57 -4.00 -5.71
CA TYR A 61 9.87 -3.57 -6.22
C TYR A 61 9.86 -2.12 -6.68
N GLU A 62 8.82 -1.71 -7.41
CA GLU A 62 8.61 -0.33 -7.84
C GLU A 62 8.46 0.59 -6.63
N LEU A 63 7.66 0.21 -5.63
CA LEU A 63 7.48 0.99 -4.39
C LEU A 63 8.81 1.17 -3.63
N LEU A 64 9.66 0.14 -3.58
CA LEU A 64 10.98 0.22 -2.97
C LEU A 64 11.88 1.21 -3.72
N LEU A 65 11.92 1.12 -5.05
CA LEU A 65 12.72 2.02 -5.89
C LEU A 65 12.21 3.46 -5.83
N MET A 66 10.89 3.67 -5.79
CA MET A 66 10.29 4.99 -5.57
C MET A 66 10.72 5.59 -4.24
N SER A 67 10.69 4.80 -3.16
CA SER A 67 11.12 5.23 -1.83
C SER A 67 12.58 5.65 -1.83
N LEU A 68 13.47 4.83 -2.41
CA LEU A 68 14.90 5.13 -2.50
C LEU A 68 15.18 6.37 -3.37
N GLY A 69 14.51 6.49 -4.51
CA GLY A 69 14.62 7.64 -5.41
C GLY A 69 14.15 8.93 -4.74
N SER A 70 13.06 8.88 -3.97
CA SER A 70 12.55 10.00 -3.19
C SER A 70 13.57 10.49 -2.15
N CYS A 71 14.09 9.59 -1.32
CA CYS A 71 15.11 9.93 -0.31
C CYS A 71 16.37 10.55 -0.95
N THR A 72 16.81 9.99 -2.07
CA THR A 72 17.98 10.48 -2.80
C THR A 72 17.71 11.87 -3.38
N SER A 73 16.57 12.05 -4.05
CA SER A 73 16.15 13.34 -4.63
C SER A 73 16.08 14.44 -3.57
N MET A 74 15.46 14.17 -2.41
CA MET A 74 15.43 15.11 -1.29
C MET A 74 16.83 15.53 -0.84
N THR A 75 17.78 14.59 -0.81
CA THR A 75 19.16 14.86 -0.41
C THR A 75 19.92 15.69 -1.44
N VAL A 76 19.72 15.42 -2.74
CA VAL A 76 20.37 16.17 -3.82
C VAL A 76 19.86 17.62 -3.89
N HIS A 77 18.62 17.86 -3.48
CA HIS A 77 18.01 19.19 -3.47
C HIS A 77 18.22 19.99 -2.16
N MET A 78 18.94 19.45 -1.17
CA MET A 78 19.40 20.20 0.01
C MET A 78 20.57 21.12 -0.35
#